data_AF-A0A392S4D6-F1
#
_entry.id   AF-A0A392S4D6-F1
#
_cell.length_a   1.000
_cell.length_b   1.000
_cell.length_c   1.000
_cell.angle_alpha   90.00
_cell.angle_beta   90.00
_cell.angle_gamma   90.00
#
_symmetry.space_group_name_H-M   'P 1'
#
loop_
_entity.id
_entity.type
_entity.pdbx_description
1 polymer ?
#
loop_
_entity_poly.entity_id
_entity_poly.type
_entity_poly.pdbx_seq_one_letter_code
_entity_poly.pdbx_strand_id
1 'polypeptide(L)'
;IGQVAQPTEKEVVPSVSVFVRKYKPKLEDVQWAQNGVVATIINGEAIPVVQNRIADAGFTELAIIPMGADKGEMEQGGGDPS
;
A
#
# COMPACT_ATOMS: atom_id res chain seq x y z
N ILE A 1 63.84 2.40 -19.10
CA ILE A 1 62.74 1.49 -18.75
C ILE A 1 62.00 2.07 -17.54
N GLY A 2 61.07 2.98 -17.81
CA GLY A 2 60.31 3.70 -16.77
C GLY A 2 59.12 2.85 -16.31
N GLN A 3 58.94 2.79 -15.00
CA GLN A 3 57.90 2.03 -14.33
C GLN A 3 56.65 2.87 -14.10
N VAL A 4 55.52 2.17 -14.24
CA VAL A 4 54.21 2.37 -13.58
C VAL A 4 53.36 3.52 -14.10
N ALA A 5 52.44 3.17 -14.99
CA ALA A 5 51.21 3.91 -15.22
C ALA A 5 50.38 3.93 -13.94
N GLN A 6 50.14 5.12 -13.40
CA GLN A 6 49.15 5.36 -12.36
C GLN A 6 47.73 5.15 -12.92
N PRO A 7 46.84 4.45 -12.21
CA PRO A 7 45.40 4.56 -12.39
C PRO A 7 44.85 5.61 -11.41
N THR A 8 44.73 6.85 -11.86
CA THR A 8 43.72 7.82 -11.39
C THR A 8 42.48 7.56 -12.24
N GLU A 9 41.26 7.41 -11.73
CA GLU A 9 40.59 8.11 -10.65
C GLU A 9 39.42 7.19 -10.23
N LYS A 10 39.33 6.83 -8.95
CA LYS A 10 38.09 6.23 -8.45
C LYS A 10 37.06 7.34 -8.36
N GLU A 11 36.21 7.46 -9.37
CA GLU A 11 34.94 8.16 -9.24
C GLU A 11 34.16 7.45 -8.14
N VAL A 12 34.17 8.03 -6.93
CA VAL A 12 33.26 7.63 -5.86
C VAL A 12 31.90 8.14 -6.28
N VAL A 13 31.17 7.29 -7.01
CA VAL A 13 29.73 7.43 -7.19
C VAL A 13 29.15 7.58 -5.78
N PRO A 14 28.47 8.69 -5.44
CA PRO A 14 27.80 8.78 -4.15
C PRO A 14 26.76 7.66 -4.13
N SER A 15 26.92 6.69 -3.24
CA SER A 15 25.92 5.65 -3.04
C SER A 15 24.66 6.31 -2.49
N VAL A 16 23.70 6.57 -3.37
CA VAL A 16 22.39 7.09 -2.96
C VAL A 16 21.72 6.00 -2.13
N SER A 17 21.78 6.14 -0.81
CA SER A 17 21.10 5.24 0.11
C SER A 17 19.63 5.61 0.16
N VAL A 18 18.80 4.83 -0.52
CA VAL A 18 17.34 4.96 -0.41
C VAL A 18 16.92 4.35 0.92
N PHE A 19 16.44 5.20 1.83
CA PHE A 19 15.81 4.73 3.07
C PHE A 19 14.44 4.13 2.75
N VAL A 20 14.38 2.80 2.64
CA VAL A 20 13.12 2.08 2.50
C VAL A 20 12.49 1.93 3.88
N ARG A 21 11.27 2.45 4.05
CA ARG A 21 10.48 2.18 5.26
C ARG A 21 10.14 0.70 5.29
N LYS A 22 10.74 -0.02 6.22
CA LYS A 22 10.40 -1.42 6.50
C LYS A 22 9.35 -1.45 7.61
N TYR A 23 8.11 -1.77 7.25
CA TYR A 23 7.10 -2.12 8.23
C TYR A 23 7.33 -3.55 8.71
N LYS A 24 7.33 -3.76 10.03
CA LYS A 24 7.28 -5.09 10.63
C LYS A 24 5.92 -5.23 11.31
N PRO A 25 5.01 -6.08 10.81
CA PRO A 25 3.74 -6.30 11.45
C PRO A 25 3.95 -6.93 12.83
N LYS A 26 3.04 -6.65 13.76
CA LYS A 26 3.03 -7.36 15.03
C LYS A 26 2.53 -8.79 14.82
N LEU A 27 2.83 -9.68 15.76
CA LEU A 27 2.36 -11.06 15.70
C LEU A 27 0.83 -11.14 15.65
N GLU A 28 0.13 -10.29 16.41
CA GLU A 28 -1.33 -10.17 16.41
C GLU A 28 -1.89 -9.85 15.01
N ASP A 29 -1.28 -8.90 14.29
CA ASP A 29 -1.69 -8.51 12.94
C ASP A 29 -1.52 -9.68 11.96
N VAL A 30 -0.42 -10.43 12.08
CA VAL A 30 -0.13 -11.59 11.23
C VAL A 30 -1.11 -12.72 11.49
N GLN A 31 -1.36 -13.05 12.76
CA GLN A 31 -2.31 -14.09 13.14
C GLN A 31 -3.73 -13.73 12.72
N TRP A 32 -4.12 -12.46 12.86
CA TRP A 32 -5.41 -11.97 12.39
C TRP A 32 -5.54 -12.15 10.87
N ALA A 33 -4.54 -11.71 10.10
CA ALA A 33 -4.59 -11.80 8.64
C ALA A 33 -4.56 -13.25 8.13
N GLN A 34 -3.83 -14.14 8.80
CA GLN A 34 -3.74 -15.57 8.43
C GLN A 34 -5.02 -16.36 8.73
N ASN A 35 -5.74 -15.99 9.78
CA ASN A 35 -6.99 -16.65 10.17
C ASN A 35 -8.24 -15.94 9.63
N GLY A 36 -8.07 -14.77 9.03
CA GLY A 36 -9.14 -14.01 8.39
C GLY A 36 -9.67 -14.69 7.12
N VAL A 37 -10.84 -14.24 6.68
CA VAL A 37 -11.46 -14.69 5.43
C VAL A 37 -11.41 -13.56 4.41
N VAL A 38 -10.98 -13.87 3.18
CA VAL A 38 -11.04 -12.93 2.06
C VAL A 38 -12.40 -13.09 1.37
N ALA A 39 -13.11 -11.98 1.22
CA ALA A 39 -14.36 -11.93 0.47
C ALA A 39 -14.26 -10.90 -0.66
N THR A 40 -14.89 -11.19 -1.79
CA THR A 40 -15.00 -10.26 -2.93
C THR A 40 -16.36 -9.60 -2.89
N ILE A 41 -16.39 -8.27 -2.95
CA ILE A 41 -17.63 -7.53 -3.14
C ILE A 41 -18.03 -7.66 -4.62
N ILE A 42 -19.20 -8.22 -4.87
CA ILE A 42 -19.75 -8.36 -6.23
C ILE A 42 -20.40 -7.04 -6.69
N ASN A 43 -20.62 -6.90 -7.99
CA ASN A 43 -21.41 -5.82 -8.60
C ASN A 43 -20.92 -4.39 -8.31
N GLY A 44 -19.67 -4.22 -7.87
CA GLY A 44 -19.12 -2.91 -7.55
C GLY A 44 -19.83 -2.22 -6.38
N GLU A 45 -20.45 -2.98 -5.48
CA GLU A 45 -21.10 -2.37 -4.32
C GLU A 45 -20.09 -1.60 -3.46
N ALA A 46 -20.51 -0.43 -2.97
CA ALA A 46 -19.66 0.37 -2.11
C ALA A 46 -19.47 -0.34 -0.76
N ILE A 47 -18.23 -0.34 -0.24
CA ILE A 47 -17.87 -0.95 1.04
C ILE A 47 -18.80 -0.52 2.19
N PRO A 48 -19.19 0.76 2.35
CA PRO A 48 -20.12 1.17 3.40
C PRO A 48 -21.50 0.51 3.30
N VAL A 49 -21.99 0.24 2.08
CA VAL A 49 -23.29 -0.42 1.85
C VAL A 49 -23.22 -1.87 2.30
N VAL A 50 -22.11 -2.55 2.00
CA VAL A 50 -21.87 -3.94 2.43
C VAL A 50 -21.72 -4.02 3.95
N GLN A 51 -21.00 -3.06 4.56
CA GLN A 51 -20.85 -2.96 6.02
C GLN A 51 -22.20 -2.85 6.74
N ASN A 52 -23.11 -2.00 6.25
CA ASN A 52 -24.44 -1.85 6.84
C ASN A 52 -25.23 -3.16 6.81
N ARG A 53 -25.21 -3.88 5.68
CA ARG A 53 -25.92 -5.17 5.56
C ARG A 53 -25.34 -6.24 6.48
N ILE A 54 -24.03 -6.25 6.69
CA ILE A 54 -23.35 -7.15 7.63
C ILE A 54 -23.80 -6.85 9.07
N ALA A 55 -23.87 -5.56 9.43
CA ALA A 55 -24.39 -5.14 10.73
C ALA A 55 -25.87 -5.49 10.92
N ASP A 56 -26.71 -5.25 9.90
CA ASP A 56 -28.14 -5.60 9.89
C ASP A 56 -28.36 -7.12 10.04
N ALA A 57 -27.43 -7.94 9.52
CA ALA A 57 -27.43 -9.39 9.70
C ALA A 57 -26.92 -9.83 11.09
N GLY A 58 -26.57 -8.90 11.97
CA GLY A 58 -26.14 -9.15 13.35
C GLY A 58 -24.63 -9.38 13.51
N PHE A 59 -23.84 -9.21 12.46
CA PHE A 59 -22.38 -9.33 12.53
C PHE A 59 -21.74 -7.98 12.91
N THR A 60 -21.84 -7.59 14.18
CA THR A 60 -21.37 -6.29 14.66
C THR A 60 -19.88 -6.25 15.03
N GLU A 61 -19.24 -7.41 15.20
CA GLU A 61 -17.83 -7.54 15.63
C GLU A 61 -16.90 -8.00 14.49
N LEU A 62 -17.16 -7.53 13.26
CA LEU A 62 -16.35 -7.87 12.09
C LEU A 62 -15.45 -6.69 11.68
N ALA A 63 -14.14 -6.89 11.70
CA ALA A 63 -13.19 -5.94 11.12
C ALA A 63 -13.04 -6.17 9.61
N ILE A 64 -13.51 -5.23 8.79
CA ILE A 64 -13.35 -5.28 7.33
C ILE A 64 -12.18 -4.37 6.94
N ILE A 65 -11.11 -4.98 6.42
CA ILE A 65 -9.97 -4.24 5.88
C ILE A 65 -9.99 -4.39 4.35
N PRO A 66 -10.27 -3.32 3.60
CA PRO A 66 -10.15 -3.38 2.15
C PRO A 66 -8.69 -3.63 1.78
N MET A 67 -8.43 -4.63 0.95
CA MET A 67 -7.07 -4.99 0.52
C MET A 67 -6.47 -4.02 -0.53
N GLY A 68 -6.92 -2.76 -0.50
CA GLY A 68 -6.68 -1.78 -1.54
C GLY A 68 -7.77 -1.82 -2.61
N ALA A 69 -8.50 -0.71 -2.77
CA ALA A 69 -9.13 -0.42 -4.05
C ALA A 69 -8.01 0.11 -4.94
N ASP A 70 -7.72 -0.54 -6.07
CA ASP A 70 -6.84 0.04 -7.07
C ASP A 70 -7.37 1.42 -7.47
N LYS A 71 -6.60 2.45 -7.12
CA LYS A 71 -6.70 3.87 -7.49
C LYS A 71 -8.04 4.34 -8.08
N GLY A 72 -8.84 4.99 -7.24
CA GLY A 72 -9.79 6.00 -7.71
C GLY A 72 -9.18 7.38 -7.56
N GLU A 73 -8.57 7.92 -8.61
CA GLU A 73 -8.24 9.34 -8.67
C GLU A 73 -9.54 10.11 -8.91
N MET A 74 -10.02 10.83 -7.89
CA MET A 74 -11.07 11.82 -8.04
C MET A 74 -10.41 13.16 -8.38
N GLU A 75 -10.18 13.44 -9.65
CA GLU A 75 -9.92 14.81 -10.11
C GLU A 75 -11.26 15.55 -10.20
N GLN A 76 -11.56 16.33 -9.17
CA GLN A 76 -12.67 17.27 -9.21
C GLN A 76 -12.22 18.47 -10.07
N GLY A 77 -12.51 18.43 -11.36
CA GLY A 77 -12.33 19.56 -12.27
C GLY A 77 -13.21 20.72 -11.83
N GLY A 78 -12.63 21.66 -11.08
CA GLY A 78 -13.23 22.97 -10.83
C GLY A 78 -13.27 23.73 -12.15
N GLY A 79 -14.43 23.75 -12.80
CA GLY A 79 -14.71 24.69 -13.87
C GLY A 79 -14.73 26.11 -13.29
N ASP A 80 -13.88 26.99 -13.82
CA ASP A 80 -14.04 28.44 -13.68
C ASP A 80 -14.95 28.91 -14.84
N PRO A 81 -16.18 29.37 -14.57
CA PRO A 81 -16.97 30.07 -15.55
C PRO A 81 -16.60 31.55 -15.51
N SER A 82 -15.71 31.96 -16.41
CA SER A 82 -15.53 33.37 -16.80
C SER A 82 -15.93 33.56 -18.25
#